data_AF-A0A924V2Y7-F1
#
_entry.id   AF-A0A924V2Y7-F1
#
_cell.length_a   1.000
_cell.length_b   1.000
_cell.length_c   1.000
_cell.angle_alpha   90.00
_cell.angle_beta   90.00
_cell.angle_gamma   90.00
#
_symmetry.space_group_name_H-M   'P 1'
#
loop_
_entity.id
_entity.type
_entity.pdbx_description
1 polymer ?
#
loop_
_entity_poly.entity_id
_entity_poly.type
_entity_poly.pdbx_seq_one_letter_code
_entity_poly.pdbx_strand_id
1 'polypeptide(L)' 'MTTASIYQSISDHFGSQEKFADAIGASQTSVSFWVNGKFDMSMDYALATQKATNGKFKAVDLCPALKKLETAHQLAG' A
#
# COMPACT_ATOMS: atom_id res chain seq x y z
N MET A 1 9.29 -20.59 -3.50
CA MET A 1 9.07 -19.53 -2.50
C MET A 1 8.50 -18.35 -3.25
N THR A 2 7.21 -18.08 -3.13
CA THR A 2 6.61 -16.86 -3.68
C THR A 2 7.11 -15.69 -2.84
N THR A 3 7.77 -14.72 -3.47
CA THR A 3 8.19 -13.48 -2.81
C THR A 3 6.94 -12.81 -2.23
N ALA A 4 6.90 -12.57 -0.92
CA ALA A 4 5.75 -11.96 -0.29
C ALA A 4 5.53 -10.55 -0.86
N SER A 5 4.29 -10.21 -1.21
CA SER A 5 3.97 -8.87 -1.72
C SER A 5 4.15 -7.82 -0.61
N ILE A 6 4.43 -6.57 -0.97
CA ILE A 6 4.52 -5.46 0.00
C ILE A 6 3.24 -5.37 0.85
N TYR A 7 2.09 -5.66 0.26
CA TYR A 7 0.80 -5.71 0.94
C TYR A 7 0.69 -6.83 1.98
N GLN A 8 1.35 -7.98 1.76
CA GLN A 8 1.46 -9.01 2.78
C GLN A 8 2.30 -8.51 3.97
N SER A 9 3.43 -7.85 3.72
CA SER A 9 4.26 -7.27 4.80
C SER A 9 3.52 -6.19 5.60
N ILE A 10 2.64 -5.42 4.95
CA ILE A 10 1.77 -4.48 5.64
C ILE A 10 0.74 -5.22 6.49
N SER A 11 0.09 -6.25 5.95
CA SER A 11 -0.87 -7.08 6.70
C SER A 11 -0.22 -7.70 7.94
N ASP A 12 1.01 -8.20 7.82
CA ASP A 12 1.78 -8.76 8.93
C ASP A 12 2.13 -7.69 9.97
N HIS A 13 2.40 -6.45 9.55
CA HIS A 13 2.64 -5.33 10.46
C HIS A 13 1.42 -4.98 11.31
N PHE A 14 0.21 -5.04 10.74
CA PHE A 14 -1.05 -4.88 11.48
C PHE A 14 -1.49 -6.17 12.20
N GLY A 15 -0.91 -7.31 11.84
CA GLY A 15 -1.17 -8.64 12.41
C GLY A 15 -2.26 -9.43 11.69
N SER A 16 -3.06 -8.81 10.80
CA SER A 16 -3.99 -9.50 9.91
C SER A 16 -4.44 -8.58 8.76
N GLN A 17 -5.01 -9.17 7.70
CA GLN A 17 -5.62 -8.40 6.60
C GLN A 17 -6.84 -7.58 7.07
N GLU A 18 -7.60 -8.09 8.04
CA GLU A 18 -8.75 -7.38 8.64
C GLU A 18 -8.28 -6.14 9.42
N LYS A 19 -7.29 -6.30 10.30
CA LYS A 19 -6.72 -5.16 11.05
C LYS A 19 -6.09 -4.12 10.13
N PHE A 20 -5.49 -4.57 9.04
CA PHE A 20 -4.99 -3.65 8.02
C PHE A 20 -6.14 -2.88 7.36
N ALA A 21 -7.20 -3.57 6.92
CA ALA A 21 -8.37 -2.95 6.33
C ALA A 21 -9.00 -1.90 7.27
N ASP A 22 -9.20 -2.26 8.54
CA ASP A 22 -9.75 -1.38 9.56
C ASP A 22 -8.87 -0.14 9.79
N ALA A 23 -7.55 -0.31 9.83
CA ALA A 23 -6.61 0.79 10.07
C ALA A 23 -6.63 1.87 8.98
N ILE A 24 -7.03 1.53 7.75
CA ILE A 24 -7.06 2.46 6.62
C ILE A 24 -8.47 2.72 6.07
N GLY A 25 -9.51 2.17 6.71
CA GLY A 25 -10.90 2.30 6.26
C GLY A 25 -11.21 1.60 4.94
N ALA A 26 -10.51 0.50 4.64
CA ALA A 26 -10.77 -0.35 3.48
C ALA A 26 -11.64 -1.57 3.84
N SER A 27 -11.99 -2.37 2.84
CA SER A 27 -12.56 -3.71 3.08
C SER A 27 -11.47 -4.78 3.10
N GLN A 28 -11.66 -5.85 3.87
CA GLN A 28 -10.74 -7.01 3.86
C GLN A 28 -10.61 -7.62 2.45
N THR A 29 -11.67 -7.58 1.64
CA THR A 29 -11.65 -8.04 0.25
C THR A 29 -10.70 -7.21 -0.61
N SER A 30 -10.70 -5.88 -0.44
CA SER A 30 -9.74 -4.99 -1.11
C SER A 30 -8.31 -5.36 -0.75
N VAL A 31 -8.04 -5.62 0.55
CA VAL A 31 -6.72 -6.06 1.02
C VAL A 31 -6.31 -7.37 0.37
N SER A 32 -7.21 -8.36 0.31
CA SER A 32 -6.93 -9.64 -0.35
C SER A 32 -6.57 -9.45 -1.83
N PHE A 33 -7.24 -8.56 -2.55
CA PHE A 33 -6.90 -8.29 -3.95
C PHE A 33 -5.50 -7.69 -4.11
N TRP A 34 -5.09 -6.78 -3.23
CA TRP A 34 -3.74 -6.22 -3.23
C TRP A 34 -2.69 -7.28 -2.89
N VAL A 35 -2.91 -8.05 -1.83
CA VAL A 35 -2.00 -9.14 -1.40
C VAL A 35 -1.77 -10.15 -2.52
N ASN A 36 -2.82 -10.50 -3.27
CA ASN A 36 -2.76 -11.42 -4.40
C ASN A 36 -2.31 -10.76 -5.73
N GLY A 37 -1.99 -9.46 -5.73
CA GLY A 37 -1.52 -8.74 -6.91
C GLY A 37 -2.54 -8.57 -8.03
N LYS A 38 -3.85 -8.63 -7.72
CA LYS A 38 -4.92 -8.43 -8.71
C LYS A 38 -5.07 -6.96 -9.09
N PHE A 39 -4.89 -6.07 -8.12
CA PHE A 39 -4.99 -4.62 -8.26
C PHE A 39 -3.96 -3.96 -7.35
N ASP A 40 -3.63 -2.70 -7.65
CA ASP A 40 -2.84 -1.83 -6.76
C ASP A 40 -3.74 -0.92 -5.92
N MET A 41 -3.17 -0.30 -4.88
CA MET A 41 -3.89 0.71 -4.10
C MET A 41 -4.10 2.00 -4.89
N SER A 42 -5.26 2.61 -4.68
CA SER A 42 -5.47 4.02 -5.01
C SER A 42 -4.66 4.93 -4.07
N MET A 43 -4.50 6.18 -4.48
CA MET A 43 -3.76 7.19 -3.72
C MET A 43 -4.26 7.33 -2.28
N ASP A 44 -5.57 7.32 -2.07
CA ASP A 44 -6.18 7.52 -0.74
C ASP A 44 -5.76 6.41 0.24
N TYR A 45 -5.84 5.14 -0.17
CA TYR A 45 -5.43 4.02 0.66
C TYR A 45 -3.91 3.95 0.86
N ALA A 46 -3.13 4.32 -0.16
CA ALA A 46 -1.68 4.39 -0.05
C ALA A 46 -1.23 5.45 0.97
N LEU A 47 -1.84 6.64 0.95
CA LEU A 47 -1.57 7.71 1.92
C LEU A 47 -2.05 7.35 3.33
N ALA A 48 -3.25 6.74 3.44
CA ALA A 48 -3.76 6.25 4.71
C ALA A 48 -2.83 5.19 5.33
N THR A 49 -2.33 4.26 4.51
CA THR A 49 -1.36 3.23 4.93
C THR A 49 -0.06 3.87 5.41
N GLN A 50 0.48 4.85 4.67
CA GLN A 50 1.69 5.56 5.09
C GLN A 50 1.50 6.25 6.44
N LYS A 51 0.37 6.91 6.65
CA LYS A 51 0.05 7.58 7.91
C LYS A 51 -0.12 6.57 9.06
N ALA A 52 -0.88 5.50 8.84
CA ALA A 52 -1.13 4.46 9.85
C ALA A 52 0.13 3.70 10.26
N THR A 53 1.14 3.65 9.40
CA THR A 53 2.41 2.97 9.65
C THR A 53 3.56 3.91 9.99
N ASN A 54 3.25 5.19 10.31
CA ASN A 54 4.24 6.23 10.59
C ASN A 54 5.36 6.32 9.54
N GLY A 55 4.99 6.15 8.27
CA GLY A 55 5.91 6.27 7.15
C GLY A 55 6.79 5.06 6.89
N LYS A 56 6.58 3.93 7.58
CA LYS A 56 7.31 2.67 7.33
C LYS A 56 7.08 2.14 5.92
N PHE A 57 5.86 2.25 5.42
CA PHE A 57 5.51 1.94 4.03
C PHE A 57 5.14 3.24 3.33
N LYS A 58 5.84 3.57 2.24
CA LYS A 58 5.62 4.84 1.53
C LYS A 58 4.49 4.69 0.52
N ALA A 59 3.67 5.73 0.38
CA ALA A 59 2.55 5.72 -0.55
C ALA A 59 2.99 5.53 -2.02
N VAL A 60 4.19 6.00 -2.37
CA VAL A 60 4.80 5.86 -3.70
C VAL A 60 5.16 4.41 -4.04
N ASP A 61 5.39 3.55 -3.04
CA ASP A 61 5.65 2.14 -3.23
C ASP A 61 4.35 1.31 -3.36
N LEU A 62 3.22 1.89 -2.94
CA LEU A 62 1.90 1.23 -2.94
C LEU A 62 1.00 1.70 -4.08
N CYS A 63 1.28 2.86 -4.68
CA CYS A 63 0.48 3.44 -5.73
C CYS A 63 1.36 3.78 -6.96
N PRO A 64 1.23 3.05 -8.08
CA PRO A 64 2.01 3.29 -9.29
C PRO A 64 1.85 4.72 -9.85
N ALA A 65 0.66 5.32 -9.68
CA ALA A 65 0.41 6.69 -10.10
C ALA A 65 1.27 7.70 -9.32
N LEU A 66 1.43 7.51 -8.00
CA LEU A 66 2.31 8.33 -7.16
C LEU A 66 3.78 8.15 -7.56
N LYS A 67 4.21 6.90 -7.79
CA LYS A 67 5.56 6.60 -8.25
C LYS A 67 5.90 7.35 -9.54
N LYS A 68 4.97 7.37 -10.50
CA LYS A 68 5.15 8.09 -11.77
C LYS A 68 5.29 9.60 -11.57
N LEU A 69 4.53 10.18 -10.64
CA LEU A 69 4.60 11.61 -10.31
C LEU A 69 5.93 11.98 -9.64
N GLU A 70 6.43 11.15 -8.72
CA GLU A 70 7.73 11.36 -8.08
C GLU A 70 8.87 11.34 -9.10
N THR A 71 8.90 10.33 -9.97
CA THR A 71 9.90 10.24 -11.03
C THR A 71 9.85 11.44 -11.97
N ALA A 72 8.65 11.93 -12.31
CA ALA A 72 8.50 13.12 -13.15
C ALA A 72 9.01 14.40 -12.46
N HIS A 73 8.82 14.53 -11.14
CA HIS A 73 9.35 15.66 -10.37
C HIS A 73 10.88 15.65 -10.28
N GLN A 74 11.50 14.47 -10.14
CA GLN A 74 12.96 14.35 -10.08
C GLN A 74 13.70 14.61 -11.41
N LEU A 75 13.01 14.62 -12.55
CA LEU A 75 13.60 14.91 -13.86
C LEU A 75 13.50 16.39 -14.26
N ALA A 76 12.82 17.22 -13.46
CA ALA A 76 12.57 18.62 -13.74
C ALA A 76 13.39 19.59 -12.85
N GLY A 77 14.30 19.08 -12.02
CA GLY A 77 15.25 19.85 -11.21
C GLY A 77 16.69 19.49 -11.53
#